data_AF-A0A011N3M2-F1
#
_entry.id   AF-A0A011N3M2-F1
#
_cell.length_a   1.000
_cell.length_b   1.000
_cell.length_c   1.000
_cell.angle_alpha   90.00
_cell.angle_beta   90.00
_cell.angle_gamma   90.00
#
_symmetry.space_group_name_H-M   'P 1'
#
loop_
_entity.id
_entity.type
_entity.pdbx_description
1 polymer ?
#
loop_
_entity_poly.entity_id
_entity_poly.type
_entity_poly.pdbx_seq_one_letter_code
_entity_poly.pdbx_strand_id
1 'polypeptide(L)' 'MSPLQRRLTKLEQHRQCNDVRCKLDWLLEKAGTSRAAVMAEYGSLHAFRDCLEAQGQASSASVRQCR' A
#
# COMPACT_ATOMS: atom_id res chain seq x y z
N MET A 1 7.12 28.18 -23.10
CA MET A 1 7.39 26.83 -22.56
C MET A 1 8.34 26.11 -23.50
N SER A 2 9.56 25.83 -23.04
CA SER A 2 10.56 25.12 -23.85
C SER A 2 10.17 23.64 -24.03
N PRO A 3 10.68 22.95 -25.07
CA PRO A 3 10.45 21.52 -25.27
C PRO A 3 10.88 20.67 -24.05
N LEU A 4 11.93 21.13 -23.34
CA LEU A 4 12.42 20.49 -22.12
C LEU A 4 11.45 20.67 -20.95
N GLN A 5 10.88 21.86 -20.76
CA GLN A 5 9.87 22.10 -19.72
C GLN A 5 8.64 21.21 -19.92
N ARG A 6 8.15 21.06 -21.15
CA ARG A 6 7.02 20.16 -21.44
C ARG A 6 7.32 18.69 -21.10
N ARG A 7 8.54 18.22 -21.39
CA ARG A 7 8.97 16.86 -21.05
C ARG A 7 9.09 16.66 -19.55
N LEU A 8 9.63 17.64 -18.83
CA LEU A 8 9.76 17.60 -17.38
C LEU A 8 8.38 17.52 -16.71
N THR A 9 7.44 18.38 -17.10
CA THR A 9 6.07 18.36 -16.56
C THR A 9 5.37 17.01 -16.80
N LYS A 10 5.55 16.39 -17.97
CA LYS A 10 5.01 15.05 -18.23
C LYS A 10 5.60 13.98 -17.29
N LEU A 11 6.90 14.05 -17.03
CA LEU A 11 7.57 13.11 -16.12
C LEU A 11 7.12 13.32 -14.66
N GLU A 12 6.94 14.56 -14.24
CA GLU A 12 6.43 14.90 -12.89
C GLU A 12 4.99 14.40 -12.71
N GLN A 13 4.12 14.63 -13.70
CA GLN A 13 2.76 14.09 -13.72
C GLN A 13 2.77 12.56 -13.65
N HIS A 14 3.61 11.90 -14.46
CA HIS A 14 3.71 10.45 -14.44
C HIS A 14 4.22 9.92 -13.09
N ARG A 15 5.16 10.61 -12.45
CA ARG A 15 5.64 10.27 -11.11
C ARG A 15 4.55 10.44 -10.05
N GLN A 16 3.77 11.51 -10.12
CA GLN A 16 2.64 11.73 -9.20
C GLN A 16 1.53 10.68 -9.40
N CYS A 17 1.16 10.35 -10.64
CA CYS A 17 0.15 9.32 -10.91
C CYS A 17 0.60 7.90 -10.53
N ASN A 18 1.91 7.65 -10.55
CA ASN A 18 2.51 6.39 -10.10
C ASN A 18 3.03 6.45 -8.67
N ASP A 19 2.65 7.46 -7.89
CA ASP A 19 3.06 7.53 -6.50
C ASP A 19 2.40 6.37 -5.73
N VAL A 20 3.20 5.33 -5.50
CA VAL A 20 2.85 4.14 -4.75
C VAL A 20 2.35 4.52 -3.36
N ARG A 21 2.82 5.65 -2.82
CA ARG A 21 2.40 6.18 -1.53
C ARG A 21 0.92 6.60 -1.56
N CYS A 22 0.49 7.36 -2.56
CA CYS A 22 -0.92 7.76 -2.70
C CYS A 22 -1.84 6.55 -2.91
N LYS A 23 -1.41 5.55 -3.69
CA LYS A 23 -2.19 4.31 -3.88
C LYS A 23 -2.31 3.52 -2.59
N LEU A 24 -1.21 3.40 -1.85
CA LEU A 24 -1.22 2.73 -0.54
C LEU A 24 -2.13 3.45 0.44
N ASP A 25 -2.00 4.77 0.56
CA ASP A 25 -2.85 5.57 1.45
C ASP A 25 -4.33 5.42 1.08
N TRP A 26 -4.67 5.45 -0.22
CA TRP A 26 -6.04 5.19 -0.69
C TRP A 26 -6.54 3.79 -0.34
N LEU A 27 -5.70 2.75 -0.47
CA LEU A 27 -6.06 1.38 -0.10
C LEU A 27 -6.29 1.24 1.41
N LEU A 28 -5.47 1.89 2.23
CA LEU A 28 -5.63 1.90 3.68
C LEU A 28 -6.94 2.57 4.08
N GLU A 29 -7.23 3.75 3.52
CA GLU A 29 -8.50 4.46 3.78
C GLU A 29 -9.71 3.62 3.34
N LYS A 30 -9.61 2.93 2.20
CA LYS A 30 -10.64 1.97 1.74
C LYS A 30 -10.84 0.79 2.70
N ALA A 31 -9.80 0.37 3.40
CA ALA A 31 -9.86 -0.65 4.44
C ALA A 31 -10.29 -0.09 5.81
N GLY A 32 -10.61 1.20 5.90
CA GLY A 32 -11.03 1.85 7.14
C GLY A 32 -9.89 2.12 8.13
N THR A 33 -8.65 2.11 7.66
CA THR A 33 -7.46 2.41 8.45
C THR A 33 -6.66 3.54 7.81
N SER A 34 -5.65 4.06 8.51
CA SER A 34 -4.73 5.05 7.94
C SER A 34 -3.31 4.57 8.09
N ARG A 35 -2.40 5.14 7.29
CA ARG A 35 -0.97 4.85 7.41
C ARG A 35 -0.44 5.14 8.82
N ALA A 36 -0.93 6.19 9.45
CA ALA A 36 -0.55 6.54 10.82
C ALA A 36 -1.02 5.49 11.83
N ALA A 37 -2.25 4.99 11.69
CA ALA A 37 -2.78 3.92 12.52
C ALA A 37 -1.97 2.63 12.36
N VAL A 38 -1.67 2.23 11.12
CA VAL A 38 -0.83 1.05 10.84
C VAL A 38 0.57 1.21 11.45
N MET A 39 1.18 2.40 11.33
CA MET A 39 2.49 2.66 11.94
C MET A 39 2.43 2.65 13.47
N ALA A 40 1.35 3.12 14.08
CA ALA A 40 1.17 3.10 15.53
C ALA A 40 1.00 1.68 16.08
N GLU A 41 0.33 0.80 15.34
CA GLU A 41 0.05 -0.58 15.76
C GLU A 41 1.21 -1.53 15.45
N TYR A 42 1.82 -1.43 14.27
CA TYR A 42 2.83 -2.39 13.79
C TYR A 42 4.26 -1.83 13.77
N GLY A 43 4.45 -0.51 14.00
CA GLY A 43 5.75 0.16 13.93
C GLY A 43 6.32 0.34 12.52
N SER A 44 5.92 -0.51 11.56
CA SER A 44 6.32 -0.43 10.16
C SER A 44 5.29 -1.05 9.23
N LEU A 45 5.26 -0.58 7.98
CA LEU A 45 4.45 -1.19 6.92
C LEU A 45 4.90 -2.62 6.57
N HIS A 46 6.17 -2.95 6.79
CA HIS A 46 6.68 -4.30 6.56
C HIS A 46 6.12 -5.29 7.58
N ALA A 47 6.15 -4.92 8.86
CA ALA A 47 5.53 -5.71 9.93
C ALA A 47 4.03 -5.90 9.71
N PHE A 48 3.34 -4.86 9.22
CA PHE A 48 1.94 -4.97 8.83
C PHE A 48 1.73 -5.97 7.68
N ARG A 49 2.55 -5.93 6.63
CA ARG A 49 2.49 -6.91 5.53
C ARG A 49 2.72 -8.33 6.04
N ASP A 50 3.73 -8.54 6.87
CA ASP A 50 4.06 -9.85 7.43
C ASP A 50 2.90 -10.38 8.30
N CYS A 51 2.21 -9.50 9.05
CA CYS A 51 0.98 -9.83 9.78
C CYS A 51 -0.16 -10.26 8.83
N LEU A 52 -0.39 -9.52 7.75
CA LEU A 52 -1.41 -9.89 6.75
C LEU A 52 -1.11 -11.23 6.07
N GLU A 53 0.15 -11.50 5.75
CA GLU A 53 0.57 -12.79 5.19
C GLU A 53 0.33 -13.93 6.19
N ALA A 54 0.68 -13.74 7.45
CA ALA A 54 0.40 -14.71 8.52
C ALA A 54 -1.11 -14.97 8.68
N GLN A 55 -1.95 -13.94 8.61
CA GLN A 55 -3.41 -14.08 8.65
C GLN A 55 -3.96 -14.82 7.43
N GLY A 56 -3.46 -14.54 6.23
CA GLY A 56 -3.85 -15.25 5.01
C GLY A 56 -3.49 -16.74 5.06
N GLN A 57 -2.30 -17.05 5.60
CA GLN A 57 -1.87 -18.43 5.83
C GLN A 57 -2.74 -19.12 6.89
N ALA A 58 -3.05 -18.45 8.01
CA ALA A 58 -3.93 -18.97 9.06
C ALA A 58 -5.36 -19.24 8.55
N SER A 59 -5.90 -18.35 7.72
CA SER A 59 -7.20 -18.53 7.07
C SER A 59 -7.20 -19.76 6.15
N SER A 60 -6.14 -19.96 5.36
CA SER A 60 -6.02 -21.12 4.47
C SER A 60 -5.77 -22.44 5.21
N ALA A 61 -5.08 -22.40 6.36
CA ALA A 61 -4.81 -23.57 7.20
C ALA A 61 -6.07 -24.04 7.94
N SER A 62 -6.90 -23.11 8.44
CA SER A 62 -8.19 -23.42 9.06
C SER A 62 -9.13 -24.16 8.10
N VAL A 63 -9.16 -23.77 6.82
CA VAL A 63 -9.99 -24.45 5.81
C VAL A 63 -9.50 -25.88 5.53
N ARG A 64 -8.19 -26.16 5.66
CA ARG A 64 -7.63 -27.50 5.46
C ARG A 64 -7.87 -28.45 6.65
N GLN A 65 -8.10 -27.92 7.85
CA GLN A 65 -8.42 -28.72 9.04
C GLN A 65 -9.88 -29.15 9.12
N CYS A 66 -10.77 -28.57 8.31
CA CYS A 66 -12.19 -28.93 8.22
C CYS A 66 -12.50 -29.96 7.11
N ARG A 67 -11.58 -30.87 6.78
CA ARG A 67 -11.80 -31.89 5.74
C ARG A 67 -11.58 -33.30 6.24
#